data_AF-A0A946VSW5-F1
#
_entry.id   AF-A0A946VSW5-F1
#
_cell.length_a   1.000
_cell.length_b   1.000
_cell.length_c   1.000
_cell.angle_alpha   90.00
_cell.angle_beta   90.00
_cell.angle_gamma   90.00
#
_symmetry.space_group_name_H-M   'P 1'
#
loop_
_entity.id
_entity.type
_entity.pdbx_description
1 polymer ?
#
loop_
_entity_poly.entity_id
_entity_poly.type
_entity_poly.pdbx_seq_one_letter_code
_entity_poly.pdbx_strand_id
1 'polypeptide(L)'
;MKILSNRASNPSRYCIVIPARYASTRLPGKPLADIAGKPMIQRVYERASKSAAAEIIVATDDQRVFDVVEGFGGRVVMTSSEHPSGTDRLCEVAQSCNFAAQDIVVNLQGDEPEMPVAVLEQVAANLE
;
A
#
# COMPACT_ATOMS: atom_id res chain seq x y z
N MET A 1 -0.17 15.13 24.52
CA MET A 1 0.09 13.73 24.91
C MET A 1 0.91 13.10 23.79
N LYS A 2 2.23 13.01 23.93
CA LYS A 2 3.12 12.47 22.89
C LYS A 2 3.02 10.95 22.95
N ILE A 3 2.45 10.32 21.92
CA ILE A 3 2.57 8.87 21.74
C ILE A 3 4.03 8.63 21.35
N LEU A 4 4.86 8.25 22.33
CA LEU A 4 6.20 7.75 22.09
C LEU A 4 6.03 6.39 21.39
N SER A 5 6.24 6.38 20.08
CA SER A 5 6.36 5.16 19.27
C SER A 5 7.63 4.42 19.69
N ASN A 6 7.50 3.51 20.65
CA ASN A 6 8.56 2.60 21.04
C ASN A 6 8.69 1.49 19.97
N ARG A 7 9.42 1.76 18.88
CA ARG A 7 9.78 0.74 17.88
C ARG A 7 10.93 -0.10 18.45
N ALA A 8 10.59 -1.09 19.28
CA ALA A 8 11.55 -2.10 19.73
C ALA A 8 12.04 -2.94 18.53
N SER A 9 13.33 -3.27 18.56
CA SER A 9 14.07 -4.11 17.62
C SER A 9 13.41 -5.48 17.46
N ASN A 10 12.67 -5.66 16.37
CA ASN A 10 12.10 -6.95 15.95
C ASN A 10 12.72 -7.29 14.59
N PRO A 11 13.07 -8.56 14.32
CA PRO A 11 13.71 -8.91 13.07
C PRO A 11 12.75 -8.58 11.93
N SER A 12 13.26 -7.83 10.97
CA SER A 12 12.72 -7.76 9.62
C SER A 12 11.25 -7.36 9.47
N ARG A 13 10.89 -6.21 10.04
CA ARG A 13 9.57 -5.63 9.83
C ARG A 13 9.54 -4.85 8.52
N TYR A 14 9.05 -5.47 7.45
CA TYR A 14 8.74 -4.77 6.21
C TYR A 14 7.30 -4.22 6.22
N CYS A 15 7.10 -3.13 5.48
CA CYS A 15 5.79 -2.54 5.21
C CYS A 15 5.43 -2.75 3.74
N ILE A 16 4.14 -2.86 3.43
CA ILE A 16 3.64 -2.87 2.06
C ILE A 16 2.98 -1.53 1.75
N VAL A 17 3.34 -0.93 0.62
CA VAL A 17 2.64 0.24 0.07
C VAL A 17 2.00 -0.15 -1.25
N ILE A 18 0.71 0.14 -1.37
CA ILE A 18 -0.12 -0.18 -2.54
C ILE A 18 -0.50 1.13 -3.26
N PRO A 19 0.22 1.53 -4.33
CA PRO A 19 -0.18 2.69 -5.11
C PRO A 19 -1.47 2.42 -5.88
N ALA A 20 -2.45 3.32 -5.74
CA ALA A 20 -3.78 3.20 -6.35
C ALA A 20 -4.20 4.54 -6.98
N ARG A 21 -3.89 4.73 -8.27
CA ARG A 21 -4.28 5.92 -9.03
C ARG A 21 -5.64 5.74 -9.66
N TYR A 22 -6.51 6.75 -9.55
CA TYR A 22 -7.82 6.70 -10.22
C TYR A 22 -7.69 6.90 -11.75
N ALA A 23 -6.84 7.86 -12.15
CA ALA A 23 -6.64 8.24 -13.54
C ALA A 23 -5.74 7.23 -14.28
N SER A 24 -6.30 6.08 -14.63
CA SER A 24 -5.69 5.15 -15.59
C SER A 24 -6.21 5.46 -17.00
N THR A 25 -5.30 5.63 -17.96
CA THR A 25 -5.64 5.88 -19.37
C THR A 25 -6.28 4.66 -20.05
N ARG A 26 -5.97 3.44 -19.59
CA ARG A 26 -6.48 2.19 -20.18
C ARG A 26 -7.77 1.70 -19.52
N LEU A 27 -7.97 1.98 -18.24
CA LEU A 27 -9.16 1.57 -17.49
C LEU A 27 -9.49 2.62 -16.42
N PRO A 28 -10.24 3.67 -16.75
CA PRO A 28 -10.61 4.71 -15.78
C PRO A 28 -11.29 4.13 -14.54
N GLY A 29 -10.89 4.56 -13.35
CA GLY A 29 -11.45 4.04 -12.09
C GLY A 29 -11.03 2.60 -11.77
N LYS A 30 -9.96 2.08 -12.39
CA LYS A 30 -9.43 0.72 -12.19
C LYS A 30 -9.39 0.25 -10.73
N PRO A 31 -8.90 1.03 -9.74
CA PRO A 31 -8.88 0.58 -8.34
C PRO A 31 -10.28 0.25 -7.78
N LEU A 32 -11.32 0.91 -8.30
CA LEU A 32 -12.71 0.74 -7.90
C LEU A 32 -13.49 -0.25 -8.76
N ALA A 33 -12.86 -0.85 -9.78
CA ALA A 33 -13.50 -1.86 -10.60
C ALA A 33 -13.97 -3.04 -9.73
N ASP A 34 -15.22 -3.47 -9.92
CA ASP A 34 -15.77 -4.61 -9.18
C ASP A 34 -15.13 -5.93 -9.67
N ILE A 35 -14.67 -6.73 -8.71
CA ILE A 35 -14.19 -8.08 -8.93
C ILE A 35 -14.94 -8.99 -7.95
N ALA A 36 -16.03 -9.57 -8.45
CA ALA A 36 -16.90 -10.49 -7.73
C ALA A 36 -17.44 -9.89 -6.42
N GLY A 37 -17.99 -8.67 -6.48
CA GLY A 37 -18.63 -7.99 -5.36
C GLY A 37 -17.68 -7.25 -4.41
N LYS A 38 -16.41 -7.06 -4.79
CA LYS A 38 -15.46 -6.22 -4.06
C LYS A 38 -14.64 -5.36 -5.03
N PRO A 39 -14.32 -4.11 -4.69
CA PRO A 39 -13.37 -3.29 -5.44
C PRO A 39 -12.01 -3.99 -5.60
N MET A 40 -11.38 -3.81 -6.75
CA MET A 40 -10.03 -4.34 -7.03
C MET A 40 -9.04 -4.00 -5.92
N ILE A 41 -9.03 -2.75 -5.45
CA ILE A 41 -8.11 -2.31 -4.39
C ILE A 41 -8.33 -3.06 -3.06
N GLN A 42 -9.58 -3.41 -2.74
CA GLN A 42 -9.89 -4.20 -1.56
C GLN A 42 -9.32 -5.61 -1.69
N ARG A 43 -9.43 -6.23 -2.87
CA ARG A 43 -8.85 -7.56 -3.12
C ARG A 43 -7.32 -7.54 -2.95
N VAL A 44 -6.64 -6.53 -3.48
CA VAL A 44 -5.18 -6.37 -3.33
C VAL A 44 -4.81 -6.17 -1.86
N TYR A 45 -5.52 -5.31 -1.14
CA TYR A 45 -5.29 -5.08 0.29
C TYR A 45 -5.50 -6.36 1.12
N GLU A 46 -6.57 -7.11 0.86
CA GLU A 46 -6.85 -8.39 1.52
C GLU A 46 -5.80 -9.48 1.19
N ARG A 47 -5.17 -9.43 0.01
CA ARG A 47 -4.03 -10.30 -0.31
C ARG A 47 -2.79 -9.91 0.47
N ALA A 48 -2.43 -8.62 0.48
CA ALA A 48 -1.32 -8.10 1.27
C ALA A 48 -1.47 -8.43 2.77
N SER A 49 -2.69 -8.34 3.29
CA SER A 49 -3.02 -8.59 4.70
C SER A 49 -2.81 -10.03 5.17
N LYS A 50 -2.51 -10.95 4.23
CA LYS A 50 -2.17 -12.33 4.55
C LYS A 50 -0.67 -12.57 4.71
N SER A 51 0.17 -11.57 4.42
CA SER A 51 1.63 -11.67 4.61
C SER A 51 2.03 -11.29 6.03
N ALA A 52 3.31 -11.51 6.36
CA ALA A 52 3.90 -11.07 7.62
C ALA A 52 4.20 -9.55 7.71
N ALA A 53 3.66 -8.73 6.80
CA ALA A 53 3.93 -7.29 6.77
C ALA A 53 3.48 -6.63 8.08
N ALA A 54 4.35 -5.77 8.64
CA ALA A 54 4.04 -5.04 9.86
C ALA A 54 2.94 -3.99 9.64
N GLU A 55 2.86 -3.49 8.41
CA GLU A 55 1.93 -2.45 8.02
C GLU A 55 1.61 -2.55 6.53
N ILE A 56 0.38 -2.20 6.16
CA ILE A 56 -0.09 -2.15 4.76
C ILE A 56 -0.78 -0.80 4.58
N ILE A 57 -0.34 -0.03 3.59
CA ILE A 57 -0.89 1.31 3.30
C ILE A 57 -1.31 1.37 1.84
N VAL A 58 -2.53 1.81 1.56
CA VAL A 58 -2.89 2.27 0.21
C VAL A 58 -2.48 3.73 0.05
N ALA A 59 -1.83 4.05 -1.07
CA ALA A 59 -1.44 5.41 -1.41
C ALA A 59 -2.21 5.85 -2.66
N THR A 60 -3.10 6.83 -2.52
CA THR A 60 -3.99 7.28 -3.60
C THR A 60 -3.98 8.80 -3.75
N ASP A 61 -4.32 9.27 -4.94
CA ASP A 61 -4.52 10.69 -5.28
C ASP A 61 -6.00 11.07 -5.40
N ASP A 62 -6.91 10.13 -5.14
CA ASP A 62 -8.34 10.30 -5.39
C ASP A 62 -9.17 9.99 -4.16
N GLN A 63 -10.03 10.94 -3.77
CA GLN A 63 -10.88 10.82 -2.59
C GLN A 63 -11.82 9.61 -2.66
N ARG A 64 -12.31 9.21 -3.84
CA ARG A 64 -13.22 8.07 -3.97
C ARG A 64 -12.51 6.75 -3.63
N VAL A 65 -11.24 6.63 -4.01
CA VAL A 65 -10.41 5.47 -3.63
C VAL A 65 -10.12 5.51 -2.14
N PHE A 66 -9.80 6.69 -1.61
CA PHE A 66 -9.58 6.90 -0.18
C PHE A 66 -10.78 6.43 0.64
N ASP A 67 -11.98 6.93 0.33
CA ASP A 67 -13.22 6.64 1.06
C ASP A 67 -13.56 5.15 1.02
N VAL A 68 -13.32 4.48 -0.11
CA VAL A 68 -13.54 3.03 -0.23
C VAL A 68 -12.57 2.25 0.65
N VAL A 69 -11.29 2.64 0.68
CA VAL A 69 -10.28 1.95 1.50
C VAL A 69 -10.54 2.15 2.98
N GLU A 70 -10.80 3.39 3.39
CA GLU A 70 -11.19 3.70 4.77
C GLU A 70 -12.49 2.96 5.15
N GLY A 71 -13.46 2.91 4.23
CA GLY A 71 -14.76 2.26 4.45
C GLY A 71 -14.67 0.76 4.73
N PHE A 72 -13.68 0.05 4.17
CA PHE A 72 -13.42 -1.36 4.53
C PHE A 72 -12.43 -1.53 5.68
N GLY A 73 -11.99 -0.44 6.32
CA GLY A 73 -11.06 -0.44 7.46
C GLY A 73 -9.59 -0.54 7.07
N GLY A 74 -9.25 -0.33 5.80
CA GLY A 74 -7.88 -0.32 5.33
C GLY A 74 -7.16 0.98 5.70
N ARG A 75 -5.85 0.91 5.94
CA ARG A 75 -5.04 2.13 6.09
C ARG A 75 -4.77 2.74 4.72
N VAL A 76 -5.06 4.03 4.59
CA VAL A 76 -4.88 4.78 3.35
C VAL A 76 -4.32 6.16 3.63
N VAL A 77 -3.52 6.66 2.69
CA VAL A 77 -2.98 8.01 2.71
C VAL A 77 -3.22 8.69 1.37
N MET A 78 -3.55 9.98 1.44
CA MET A 78 -3.54 10.85 0.26
C MET A 78 -2.11 11.16 -0.14
N THR A 79 -1.88 11.18 -1.45
CA THR A 79 -0.59 11.48 -2.09
C THR A 79 -0.82 12.39 -3.28
N SER A 80 0.22 13.08 -3.73
CA SER A 80 0.13 14.02 -4.86
C SER A 80 -0.33 13.35 -6.15
N SER A 81 -1.18 14.05 -6.91
CA SER A 81 -1.57 13.68 -8.29
C SER A 81 -0.42 13.83 -9.29
N GLU A 82 0.60 14.63 -8.96
CA GLU A 82 1.66 15.03 -9.89
C GLU A 82 2.83 14.03 -9.96
N HIS A 83 2.75 12.91 -9.25
CA HIS A 83 3.83 11.92 -9.27
C HIS A 83 3.96 11.25 -10.65
N PRO A 84 5.15 11.22 -11.25
CA PRO A 84 5.33 10.58 -12.56
C PRO A 84 5.33 9.05 -12.46
N SER A 85 5.74 8.47 -11.32
CA SER A 85 5.81 7.02 -11.13
C SER A 85 5.20 6.52 -9.81
N GLY A 86 5.04 5.21 -9.68
CA GLY A 86 4.66 4.58 -8.41
C GLY A 86 5.73 4.78 -7.33
N THR A 87 7.01 4.77 -7.70
CA THR A 87 8.12 4.92 -6.75
C THR A 87 8.18 6.31 -6.13
N ASP A 88 7.90 7.37 -6.89
CA ASP A 88 7.86 8.74 -6.34
C ASP A 88 6.76 8.89 -5.28
N ARG A 89 5.63 8.23 -5.51
CA ARG A 89 4.53 8.15 -4.55
C ARG A 89 4.97 7.43 -3.28
N LEU A 90 5.72 6.33 -3.39
CA LEU A 90 6.27 5.63 -2.23
C LEU A 90 7.21 6.53 -1.41
N CYS A 91 7.99 7.39 -2.06
CA CYS A 91 8.85 8.37 -1.38
C CYS A 91 8.03 9.34 -0.52
N GLU A 92 6.94 9.89 -1.06
CA GLU A 92 6.02 10.74 -0.29
C GLU A 92 5.41 9.97 0.90
N VAL A 93 5.00 8.72 0.69
CA VAL A 93 4.45 7.87 1.75
C VAL A 93 5.47 7.63 2.86
N ALA A 94 6.71 7.31 2.50
CA ALA A 94 7.78 7.07 3.46
C ALA A 94 8.07 8.31 4.31
N GLN A 95 8.09 9.50 3.69
CA GLN A 95 8.23 10.77 4.40
C GLN A 95 7.03 11.03 5.32
N SER A 96 5.81 10.91 4.80
CA SER A 96 4.57 11.21 5.53
C SER A 96 4.33 10.25 6.70
N CYS A 97 4.74 8.99 6.57
CA CYS A 97 4.62 7.96 7.60
C CYS A 97 5.84 7.87 8.53
N ASN A 98 6.84 8.76 8.36
CA ASN A 98 8.10 8.77 9.11
C ASN A 98 8.79 7.40 9.10
N PHE A 99 8.94 6.80 7.92
CA PHE A 99 9.75 5.60 7.76
C PHE A 99 11.23 5.92 7.98
N ALA A 100 11.92 5.02 8.67
CA ALA A 100 13.35 5.12 8.89
C ALA A 100 14.10 4.66 7.63
N ALA A 101 15.36 5.09 7.47
CA ALA A 101 16.17 4.74 6.30
C ALA A 101 16.39 3.22 6.14
N GLN A 102 16.30 2.47 7.25
CA GLN A 102 16.41 1.02 7.30
C GLN A 102 15.07 0.27 7.20
N ASP A 103 13.93 0.98 7.12
CA ASP A 103 12.63 0.32 6.97
C ASP A 103 12.52 -0.26 5.54
N ILE A 104 12.14 -1.53 5.43
CA ILE A 104 11.93 -2.20 4.14
C ILE A 104 10.52 -1.89 3.65
N VAL A 105 10.39 -1.38 2.44
CA VAL A 105 9.09 -1.11 1.78
C VAL A 105 8.94 -2.01 0.55
N VAL A 106 7.93 -2.87 0.57
CA VAL A 106 7.52 -3.67 -0.59
C VAL A 106 6.45 -2.91 -1.35
N ASN A 107 6.71 -2.64 -2.62
CA ASN A 107 5.76 -2.01 -3.54
C ASN A 107 4.86 -3.08 -4.18
N LEU A 108 3.60 -3.16 -3.74
CA LEU A 108 2.60 -4.06 -4.33
C LEU A 108 1.67 -3.26 -5.25
N GLN A 109 1.64 -3.55 -6.55
CA GLN A 109 0.80 -2.80 -7.46
C GLN A 109 -0.69 -2.96 -7.14
N GLY A 110 -1.44 -1.84 -7.17
CA GLY A 110 -2.87 -1.80 -6.87
C GLY A 110 -3.77 -2.52 -7.89
N ASP A 111 -3.20 -3.12 -8.91
CA ASP A 111 -3.88 -3.90 -9.95
C ASP A 111 -3.52 -5.38 -10.00
N GLU A 112 -2.91 -5.91 -8.93
CA GLU A 112 -2.54 -7.32 -8.79
C GLU A 112 -3.39 -8.05 -7.71
N PRO A 113 -4.72 -8.21 -7.90
CA PRO A 113 -5.64 -8.75 -6.89
C PRO A 113 -5.41 -10.23 -6.54
N GLU A 114 -4.54 -10.92 -7.27
CA GLU A 114 -4.18 -12.33 -7.07
C GLU A 114 -2.71 -12.53 -6.71
N MET A 115 -1.99 -11.46 -6.30
CA MET A 115 -0.59 -11.54 -5.91
C MET A 115 -0.36 -12.67 -4.89
N PRO A 116 0.52 -13.65 -5.19
CA PRO A 116 0.88 -14.69 -4.24
C PRO A 116 1.61 -14.09 -3.03
N VAL A 117 1.10 -14.40 -1.84
CA VAL A 117 1.69 -13.93 -0.56
C VAL A 117 3.17 -14.33 -0.44
N ALA A 118 3.51 -15.55 -0.87
CA ALA A 118 4.87 -16.04 -0.85
C ALA A 118 5.85 -15.17 -1.66
N VAL A 119 5.38 -14.50 -2.73
CA VAL A 119 6.24 -13.60 -3.53
C VAL A 119 6.53 -12.30 -2.76
N LEU A 120 5.53 -11.77 -2.04
CA LEU A 120 5.71 -10.60 -1.18
C LEU A 120 6.72 -10.88 -0.06
N GLU A 121 6.59 -12.05 0.57
CA GLU A 121 7.49 -12.50 1.63
C GLU A 121 8.89 -12.78 1.10
N GLN A 122 9.02 -13.42 -0.07
CA GLN A 122 10.31 -13.67 -0.71
C GLN A 122 11.05 -12.37 -1.04
N VAL A 123 10.36 -11.36 -1.60
CA VAL A 123 10.97 -10.07 -1.91
C VAL A 123 11.43 -9.35 -0.65
N ALA A 124 10.61 -9.37 0.42
CA ALA A 124 11.00 -8.78 1.70
C ALA A 124 12.25 -9.46 2.28
N ALA A 125 12.26 -10.79 2.32
CA ALA A 125 13.37 -11.57 2.85
C ALA A 125 14.69 -11.37 2.08
N ASN A 126 14.62 -11.11 0.77
CA ASN A 126 15.80 -10.84 -0.05
C ASN A 126 16.44 -9.45 0.22
N LEU A 127 15.78 -8.58 0.97
CA LEU A 127 16.24 -7.22 1.31
C LEU A 127 16.75 -7.10 2.75
N GLU A 128 16.72 -8.20 3.51
CA GLU A 128 17.27 -8.33 4.87
C GLU A 128 18.76 -8.70 4.85
#